data_AF-A0A1W9LZT6-F1
#
_entry.id   AF-A0A1W9LZT6-F1
#
_cell.length_a   1.000
_cell.length_b   1.000
_cell.length_c   1.000
_cell.angle_alpha   90.00
_cell.angle_beta   90.00
_cell.angle_gamma   90.00
#
_symmetry.space_group_name_H-M   'P 1'
#
loop_
_entity.id
_entity.type
_entity.pdbx_description
1 polymer ?
#
loop_
_entity_poly.entity_id
_entity_poly.type
_entity_poly.pdbx_seq_one_letter_code
_entity_poly.pdbx_strand_id
1 'polypeptide(L)' 'MRKSVKEAIGTTVQDMLESGLKSSFTKKELESLGVKIPKIVITSAQIREIRKKTNLSENVFNL' A
#
# COMPACT_ATOMS: atom_id res chain seq x y z
N MET A 1 -4.14 -14.61 -25.01
CA MET A 1 -4.57 -13.21 -25.14
C MET A 1 -5.14 -12.61 -23.85
N ARG A 2 -6.23 -13.14 -23.25
CA ARG A 2 -6.79 -12.51 -22.03
C ARG A 2 -5.84 -12.51 -20.82
N LYS A 3 -5.06 -13.59 -20.62
CA LYS A 3 -4.06 -13.68 -19.56
C LYS A 3 -2.92 -12.67 -19.74
N SER A 4 -2.36 -12.58 -20.96
CA SER A 4 -1.24 -11.69 -21.27
C SER A 4 -1.60 -10.20 -21.14
N VAL A 5 -2.82 -9.81 -21.50
CA VAL A 5 -3.31 -8.43 -21.28
C VAL A 5 -3.46 -8.14 -19.79
N LYS A 6 -4.03 -9.08 -19.04
CA LYS A 6 -4.20 -8.93 -17.58
C LYS A 6 -2.87 -8.80 -16.85
N GLU A 7 -1.87 -9.59 -17.25
CA GLU A 7 -0.51 -9.50 -16.73
C GLU A 7 0.13 -8.14 -17.05
N ALA A 8 0.06 -7.67 -18.30
CA ALA A 8 0.61 -6.37 -18.68
C ALA A 8 -0.03 -5.21 -17.88
N ILE A 9 -1.34 -5.25 -17.65
CA ILE A 9 -2.04 -4.28 -16.81
C ILE A 9 -1.55 -4.39 -15.36
N GLY A 10 -1.46 -5.61 -14.82
CA GLY A 10 -0.96 -5.85 -13.46
C GLY A 10 0.45 -5.30 -13.24
N THR A 11 1.37 -5.54 -14.18
CA THR A 11 2.74 -4.99 -14.14
C THR A 11 2.74 -3.47 -14.20
N THR A 12 1.95 -2.87 -15.09
CA THR A 12 1.88 -1.40 -15.20
C THR A 12 1.34 -0.78 -13.91
N VAL A 13 0.32 -1.38 -13.30
CA VAL A 13 -0.24 -0.91 -12.03
C VAL A 13 0.75 -1.10 -10.88
N GLN A 14 1.52 -2.19 -10.89
CA GLN A 14 2.60 -2.41 -9.92
C GLN A 14 3.65 -1.30 -10.02
N ASP A 15 4.18 -1.03 -11.22
CA ASP A 15 5.19 0.01 -11.45
C ASP A 15 4.66 1.40 -11.06
N MET A 16 3.39 1.66 -11.36
CA MET A 16 2.71 2.89 -10.95
C MET A 16 2.70 3.03 -9.41
N LEU A 17 2.29 2.00 -8.67
CA LEU A 17 2.26 2.05 -7.21
C LEU A 17 3.67 2.18 -6.61
N GLU A 18 4.66 1.49 -7.17
CA GLU A 18 6.06 1.55 -6.73
C GLU A 18 6.70 2.93 -6.99
N SER A 19 6.26 3.63 -8.04
CA SER A 19 6.65 5.02 -8.30
C SER A 19 6.01 6.04 -7.34
N GLY A 20 5.15 5.60 -6.42
CA GLY A 20 4.46 6.44 -5.44
C GLY A 20 3.16 7.07 -5.96
N LEU A 21 2.73 6.71 -7.17
CA LEU A 21 1.44 7.14 -7.71
C LEU A 21 0.31 6.36 -7.05
N LYS A 22 -0.76 7.09 -6.69
CA LYS A 22 -1.94 6.49 -6.07
C LYS A 22 -2.83 5.83 -7.12
N SER A 23 -3.49 4.76 -6.70
CA SER A 23 -4.47 4.04 -7.51
C SER A 23 -5.87 4.26 -6.94
N SER A 24 -6.88 4.31 -7.82
CA SER A 24 -8.29 4.26 -7.43
C SER A 24 -8.82 2.83 -7.23
N PHE A 25 -8.04 1.81 -7.60
CA PHE A 25 -8.42 0.41 -7.44
C PHE A 25 -8.45 0.03 -5.96
N THR A 26 -9.44 -0.77 -5.59
CA THR A 26 -9.54 -1.40 -4.28
C THR A 26 -8.50 -2.51 -4.12
N LYS A 27 -8.25 -2.92 -2.86
CA LYS A 27 -7.35 -4.04 -2.55
C LYS A 27 -7.71 -5.32 -3.31
N LYS A 28 -9.01 -5.67 -3.36
CA LYS A 28 -9.50 -6.87 -4.06
C LYS A 28 -9.21 -6.82 -5.55
N GLU A 29 -9.37 -5.65 -6.18
CA GLU A 29 -9.10 -5.46 -7.61
C GLU A 29 -7.61 -5.56 -7.90
N LEU A 30 -6.77 -4.94 -7.08
CA LEU A 30 -5.31 -5.04 -7.18
C LEU A 30 -4.84 -6.50 -7.05
N GLU A 31 -5.34 -7.23 -6.06
CA GLU A 31 -5.07 -8.67 -5.90
C GLU A 31 -5.53 -9.47 -7.12
N SER A 32 -6.71 -9.14 -7.67
CA SER A 32 -7.21 -9.79 -8.88
C SER A 32 -6.30 -9.57 -10.09
N LEU A 33 -5.63 -8.41 -10.16
CA LEU A 33 -4.65 -8.06 -11.20
C LEU A 33 -3.26 -8.68 -10.96
N GLY A 34 -3.05 -9.32 -9.81
CA GLY A 34 -1.75 -9.90 -9.43
C GLY A 34 -0.77 -8.87 -8.86
N VAL A 35 -1.25 -7.69 -8.49
CA VAL A 35 -0.44 -6.62 -7.86
C VAL A 35 -0.06 -7.04 -6.45
N LYS A 36 1.23 -6.95 -6.13
CA LYS A 36 1.79 -7.28 -4.82
C LYS A 36 1.77 -6.04 -3.94
N ILE A 37 0.87 -6.04 -2.96
CA ILE A 37 0.81 -5.00 -1.93
C ILE A 37 1.71 -5.44 -0.77
N PRO A 38 2.79 -4.71 -0.45
CA PRO A 38 3.65 -5.07 0.66
C PRO A 38 2.86 -4.99 1.96
N LYS A 39 2.94 -6.04 2.78
CA LYS A 39 2.35 -6.05 4.11
C LYS A 39 3.21 -5.18 5.02
N ILE A 40 2.80 -3.94 5.22
CA ILE A 40 3.46 -3.05 6.17
C ILE A 40 3.09 -3.52 7.58
N VAL A 41 4.08 -4.04 8.31
CA VAL A 41 3.96 -4.33 9.73
C VAL A 41 4.61 -3.17 10.47
N ILE A 42 3.79 -2.33 11.11
CA ILE A 42 4.29 -1.25 11.95
C ILE A 42 4.30 -1.73 13.40
N THR A 43 5.46 -1.70 14.04
CA THR A 43 5.61 -2.04 15.45
C THR A 43 5.21 -0.86 16.34
N SER A 44 4.85 -1.13 17.59
CA SER A 44 4.51 -0.10 18.58
C SER A 44 5.65 0.92 18.77
N ALA A 45 6.91 0.48 18.67
CA ALA A 45 8.08 1.35 18.73
C ALA A 45 8.12 2.34 17.55
N GLN A 46 7.87 1.87 16.33
CA GLN A 46 7.82 2.72 15.13
C GLN A 46 6.64 3.70 15.18
N ILE A 47 5.48 3.29 15.70
CA ILE A 47 4.35 4.20 15.94
C ILE A 47 4.76 5.32 16.91
N ARG A 48 5.46 4.98 18.01
CA ARG A 48 5.94 5.96 18.99
C ARG A 48 6.94 6.95 18.37
N GLU A 49 7.81 6.49 17.46
CA GLU A 49 8.73 7.38 16.74
C GLU A 49 8.01 8.31 15.75
N ILE A 50 7.08 7.79 14.95
CA ILE A 50 6.27 8.59 14.03
C ILE A 50 5.51 9.66 14.81
N ARG A 51 4.89 9.29 15.95
CA ARG A 51 4.18 10.22 16.82
C ARG A 51 5.09 11.35 17.32
N LYS A 52 6.29 11.03 17.81
CA LYS A 52 7.26 12.04 18.27
C LYS A 52 7.68 12.98 17.13
N LYS A 53 7.89 12.46 15.92
CA LYS A 53 8.26 13.26 14.74
C LYS A 53 7.11 14.14 14.22
N THR A 54 5.86 13.74 14.45
CA THR A 54 4.66 14.42 13.95
C THR A 54 3.94 15.26 15.01
N ASN A 55 4.47 15.32 16.25
CA ASN A 55 3.88 16.01 17.41
C ASN A 55 2.40 15.65 17.67
N LEU A 56 2.02 14.40 17.41
CA LEU A 56 0.65 13.93 17.60
C LEU A 56 0.40 13.50 19.05
N SER A 57 -0.82 13.74 19.56
CA SER A 57 -1.21 13.31 20.91
C SER A 57 -1.44 11.79 20.96
N GLU A 58 -1.33 11.19 22.14
CA GLU A 58 -1.55 9.74 22.32
C GLU A 58 -2.93 9.29 21.87
N ASN A 59 -3.92 10.15 22.05
CA ASN A 59 -5.32 9.85 21.77
C ASN A 59 -5.63 9.59 20.29
N VAL A 60 -4.74 9.98 19.37
CA VAL A 60 -4.94 9.80 17.91
C VAL A 60 -4.65 8.36 17.46
N PHE A 61 -3.87 7.59 18.23
CA PHE A 61 -3.40 6.25 17.82
C PHE A 61 -3.74 5.13 18.80
N ASN A 62 -4.79 5.27 19.63
CA ASN A 62 -5.20 4.21 20.55
C ASN A 62 -5.45 2.90 19.77
N LEU A 63 -4.51 1.96 19.93
CA LEU A 63 -4.53 0.57 19.49
C LEU A 63 -5.04 -0.31 20.62
#